data_AF-A0A1C6C215-F1
#
_entry.id   AF-A0A1C6C215-F1
#
_cell.length_a   1.000
_cell.length_b   1.000
_cell.length_c   1.000
_cell.angle_alpha   90.00
_cell.angle_beta   90.00
_cell.angle_gamma   90.00
#
_symmetry.space_group_name_H-M   'P 1'
#
loop_
_entity.id
_entity.type
_entity.pdbx_description
1 polymer ?
#
loop_
_entity_poly.entity_id
_entity_poly.type
_entity_poly.pdbx_seq_one_letter_code
_entity_poly.pdbx_strand_id
1 'polypeptide(L)' 'MIISIIGMLIGALVAGAGIYYLVKEKRDKESVKIYGIISGVGGVIFVAMLIKLILELL' A
#
# COMPACT_ATOMS: atom_id res chain seq x y z
N MET A 1 -9.96 -11.59 -11.72
CA MET A 1 -9.58 -10.29 -12.31
C MET A 1 -10.15 -9.08 -11.54
N ILE A 2 -11.48 -8.87 -11.46
CA ILE A 2 -12.06 -7.65 -10.83
C ILE A 2 -11.60 -7.47 -9.37
N ILE A 3 -11.66 -8.54 -8.57
CA ILE A 3 -11.24 -8.50 -7.15
C ILE A 3 -9.75 -8.13 -7.05
N SER A 4 -8.91 -8.71 -7.91
CA SER A 4 -7.47 -8.45 -7.97
C SER A 4 -7.18 -6.97 -8.29
N ILE A 5 -7.91 -6.39 -9.25
CA ILE A 5 -7.81 -4.97 -9.60
C ILE A 5 -8.23 -4.08 -8.43
N ILE A 6 -9.39 -4.34 -7.81
CA ILE A 6 -9.88 -3.54 -6.69
C ILE A 6 -8.90 -3.58 -5.51
N GLY A 7 -8.43 -4.78 -5.14
CA GLY A 7 -7.49 -4.91 -4.04
C GLY A 7 -6.13 -4.28 -4.35
N MET A 8 -5.67 -4.33 -5.60
CA MET A 8 -4.48 -3.61 -6.05
C MET A 8 -4.66 -2.09 -5.88
N LEU A 9 -5.78 -1.52 -6.32
CA LEU A 9 -6.07 -0.10 -6.15
C LEU A 9 -6.12 0.31 -4.68
N ILE A 10 -6.78 -0.48 -3.83
CA ILE A 10 -6.83 -0.22 -2.38
C ILE A 10 -5.42 -0.28 -1.78
N GLY A 11 -4.64 -1.31 -2.10
CA GLY A 11 -3.25 -1.42 -1.65
C GLY A 11 -2.40 -0.23 -2.05
N ALA A 12 -2.51 0.22 -3.31
CA ALA A 12 -1.81 1.39 -3.82
C ALA A 12 -2.20 2.68 -3.08
N LEU A 13 -3.50 2.90 -2.83
CA LEU A 13 -3.99 4.07 -2.12
C LEU A 13 -3.54 4.08 -0.66
N VAL A 14 -3.59 2.94 0.04
CA VAL A 14 -3.12 2.82 1.42
C VAL A 14 -1.61 3.04 1.51
N ALA A 15 -0.83 2.44 0.60
CA ALA A 15 0.61 2.64 0.53
C ALA A 15 0.96 4.11 0.25
N GLY A 16 0.30 4.72 -0.74
CA GLY A 16 0.52 6.10 -1.12
C GLY A 16 0.14 7.08 -0.01
N ALA A 17 -0.99 6.87 0.67
CA ALA A 17 -1.39 7.68 1.81
C ALA A 17 -0.39 7.55 2.97
N GLY A 18 0.04 6.32 3.28
CA GLY A 18 1.09 6.08 4.26
C GLY A 18 2.36 6.86 3.92
N ILE A 19 2.86 6.76 2.68
CA ILE A 19 4.09 7.43 2.24
C ILE A 19 3.92 8.95 2.31
N TYR A 20 2.77 9.48 1.89
CA TYR A 20 2.47 10.90 1.95
C TYR A 20 2.60 11.44 3.37
N TYR A 21 1.98 10.77 4.34
CA TYR A 21 2.04 11.20 5.73
C TYR A 21 3.41 10.93 6.38
N LEU A 22 4.14 9.90 5.95
CA LEU A 22 5.52 9.66 6.40
C LEU A 22 6.43 10.83 6.01
N VAL A 23 6.27 11.36 4.79
CA VAL A 23 7.03 12.54 4.33
C VAL A 23 6.55 13.82 5.00
N LYS A 24 5.23 13.99 5.17
CA LYS A 24 4.62 15.16 5.78
C LYS A 24 5.00 15.31 7.26
N GLU A 25 4.88 14.24 8.03
CA GLU A 25 5.05 14.21 9.49
C GLU A 25 6.45 13.72 9.92
N LYS A 26 7.44 13.79 9.03
CA LYS A 26 8.80 13.22 9.20
C LYS A 26 9.58 13.65 10.46
N ARG A 27 9.13 14.69 11.17
CA ARG A 27 9.77 15.18 12.40
C ARG A 27 9.16 14.57 13.67
N ASP A 28 7.99 13.96 13.57
CA ASP A 28 7.35 13.23 14.66
C ASP A 28 7.66 11.72 14.53
N LYS A 29 8.46 11.21 15.47
CA LYS A 29 8.88 9.80 15.48
C LYS A 29 7.69 8.84 15.66
N GLU A 30 6.63 9.26 16.34
CA GLU A 30 5.45 8.43 16.56
C GLU A 30 4.66 8.29 15.26
N SER A 31 4.39 9.43 14.60
CA SER A 31 3.77 9.46 13.27
C SER A 31 4.57 8.65 12.23
N VAL A 32 5.90 8.78 12.18
CA VAL A 32 6.72 8.01 11.23
C VAL A 32 6.57 6.51 11.44
N LYS A 33 6.46 6.03 12.69
CA LYS A 33 6.22 4.61 12.98
C LYS A 33 4.85 4.16 12.44
N ILE A 34 3.81 4.93 12.72
CA ILE A 34 2.43 4.60 12.29
C ILE A 34 2.33 4.60 10.77
N TYR A 35 2.75 5.68 10.11
CA TYR A 35 2.66 5.81 8.66
C TYR A 35 3.63 4.89 7.92
N GLY A 36 4.75 4.51 8.53
CA GLY A 36 5.63 3.46 8.05
C GLY A 36 4.95 2.10 8.01
N ILE A 37 4.24 1.72 9.08
CA ILE A 37 3.47 0.48 9.12
C ILE A 37 2.34 0.51 8.08
N ILE A 38 1.59 1.61 7.99
CA ILE A 38 0.50 1.77 7.00
C ILE A 38 1.05 1.63 5.57
N SER A 39 2.17 2.29 5.27
CA SER A 39 2.84 2.20 3.97
C SER A 39 3.25 0.77 3.65
N GLY A 40 3.85 0.07 4.63
CA GLY A 40 4.29 -1.31 4.49
C GLY A 40 3.13 -2.27 4.23
N VAL A 41 2.07 -2.19 5.04
CA VAL A 41 0.88 -3.04 4.86
C VAL A 41 0.20 -2.78 3.52
N GLY A 42 0.01 -1.52 3.15
CA GLY A 42 -0.54 -1.15 1.83
C GLY A 42 0.32 -1.69 0.69
N GLY A 43 1.65 -1.60 0.80
CA GLY A 43 2.59 -2.11 -0.18
C GLY A 43 2.51 -3.64 -0.34
N VAL A 44 2.42 -4.37 0.77
CA VAL A 44 2.25 -5.84 0.74
C VAL A 44 0.95 -6.23 0.04
N ILE A 45 -0.16 -5.55 0.36
CA ILE A 45 -1.46 -5.80 -0.28
C ILE A 45 -1.37 -5.51 -1.79
N PHE A 46 -0.77 -4.38 -2.18
CA PHE A 46 -0.57 -4.02 -3.57
C PHE A 46 0.20 -5.09 -4.34
N VAL A 47 1.36 -5.52 -3.83
CA VAL A 47 2.22 -6.52 -4.48
C VAL A 47 1.51 -7.86 -4.57
N ALA A 48 0.85 -8.32 -3.50
CA ALA A 48 0.13 -9.59 -3.51
C ALA A 48 -1.00 -9.60 -4.56
N MET A 49 -1.78 -8.52 -4.64
CA MET A 49 -2.88 -8.41 -5.60
C MET A 49 -2.39 -8.22 -7.03
N LEU A 50 -1.26 -7.53 -7.23
CA LEU A 50 -0.60 -7.42 -8.53
C LEU A 50 -0.10 -8.79 -9.02
N ILE A 51 0.58 -9.56 -8.17
CA ILE A 51 1.02 -10.92 -8.51
C ILE A 51 -0.18 -11.79 -8.87
N LYS A 52 -1.24 -11.75 -8.07
CA LYS A 52 -2.48 -12.49 -8.36
C LYS A 52 -3.09 -12.07 -9.70
N LEU A 53 -3.13 -10.77 -10.01
CA LEU A 53 -3.66 -10.27 -11.28
C LEU A 53 -2.83 -10.77 -12.47
N ILE A 54 -1.49 -10.79 -12.36
CA ILE A 54 -0.60 -11.31 -13.41
C ILE A 54 -0.86 -12.80 -13.61
N LEU A 55 -1.00 -13.58 -12.53
CA LEU A 55 -1.31 -15.01 -12.62
C LEU A 55 -2.70 -15.29 -13.21
N GLU A 56 -3.68 -14.41 -13.00
CA GLU A 56 -5.02 -14.53 -13.61
C GLU A 56 -5.03 -14.15 -15.10
N LEU A 57 -4.02 -13.41 -15.57
CA LEU A 57 -3.91 -12.96 -16.96
C LEU A 57 -3.18 -13.97 -17.86
N LEU A 58 -2.32 -14.80 -17.27
CA LEU A 58 -1.46 -15.77 -17.94
C LEU A 58 -2.19 -17.08 -18.20
#